data_AF-A0A6J4XK52-F1
#
_entry.id   AF-A0A6J4XK52-F1
#
_cell.length_a   1.000
_cell.length_b   1.000
_cell.length_c   1.000
_cell.angle_alpha   90.00
_cell.angle_beta   90.00
_cell.angle_gamma   90.00
#
_symmetry.space_group_name_H-M   'P 1'
#
loop_
_entity.id
_entity.type
_entity.pdbx_description
1 polymer ?
#
loop_
_entity_poly.entity_id
_entity_poly.type
_entity_poly.pdbx_seq_one_letter_code
_entity_poly.pdbx_strand_id
1 'polypeptide(L)'
;MRLSIRIFIVEDDDTINRLPLARYERLLRRDPDERLSRYAGKRVRYALIVVDLVNRKPIEVVRDEYAYLDFDQEGRLKEPEFENEEISAFDMLDFSSLEQQDRRVIDARHKFARKRYFDKHRWDPTDEIVTAIAEAIFGKLI
;
A
#
# COMPACT_ATOMS: atom_id res chain seq x y z
N MET A 1 -8.60 17.81 -7.40
CA MET A 1 -8.24 16.83 -6.36
C MET A 1 -7.23 15.86 -6.97
N ARG A 2 -6.26 15.38 -6.21
CA ARG A 2 -5.21 14.48 -6.71
C ARG A 2 -4.90 13.46 -5.65
N LEU A 3 -4.92 12.18 -6.02
CA LEU A 3 -4.56 11.13 -5.10
C LEU A 3 -3.04 10.92 -5.02
N SER A 4 -2.60 10.44 -3.87
CA SER A 4 -1.21 10.10 -3.62
C SER A 4 -1.09 8.80 -2.84
N ILE A 5 -0.27 7.88 -3.34
CA ILE A 5 0.00 6.61 -2.68
C ILE A 5 1.20 6.79 -1.74
N ARG A 6 1.08 6.24 -0.54
CA ARG A 6 2.13 6.17 0.48
C ARG A 6 2.27 4.72 0.88
N ILE A 7 3.50 4.22 0.86
CA ILE A 7 3.80 2.83 1.19
C ILE A 7 4.78 2.84 2.35
N PHE A 8 4.46 2.05 3.36
CA PHE A 8 5.26 1.89 4.56
C PHE A 8 5.55 0.41 4.77
N ILE A 9 6.81 0.07 5.00
CA ILE A 9 7.16 -1.20 5.62
C ILE A 9 6.98 -1.04 7.12
N VAL A 10 6.39 -2.06 7.75
CA VAL A 10 6.23 -2.15 9.20
C VAL A 10 7.17 -3.24 9.69
N GLU A 11 8.19 -2.84 10.45
CA GLU A 11 9.19 -3.74 11.00
C GLU A 11 8.62 -4.59 12.13
N ASP A 12 9.36 -5.59 12.62
CA ASP A 12 8.92 -6.48 13.70
C ASP A 12 8.75 -5.76 15.05
N ASP A 13 9.44 -4.64 15.25
CA ASP A 13 9.31 -3.76 16.42
C ASP A 13 8.24 -2.65 16.23
N ASP A 14 7.37 -2.82 15.23
CA ASP A 14 6.30 -1.91 14.83
C ASP A 14 6.78 -0.53 14.36
N THR A 15 8.09 -0.32 14.18
CA THR A 15 8.60 0.89 13.54
C THR A 15 8.22 0.91 12.06
N ILE A 16 7.93 2.11 11.54
CA ILE A 16 7.52 2.29 10.13
C ILE A 16 8.63 2.92 9.30
N ASN A 17 8.86 2.36 8.11
CA ASN A 17 9.83 2.87 7.15
C ASN A 17 9.14 3.15 5.81
N ARG A 18 9.26 4.37 5.30
CA ARG A 18 8.68 4.72 4.00
C ARG A 18 9.37 3.96 2.87
N LEU A 19 8.58 3.26 2.06
CA LEU A 19 9.01 2.69 0.78
C LEU A 19 8.58 3.63 -0.36
N PRO A 20 9.50 4.17 -1.17
CA PRO A 20 9.13 4.98 -2.32
C PRO A 20 8.25 4.21 -3.31
N LEU A 21 7.20 4.84 -3.83
CA LEU A 21 6.26 4.21 -4.78
C LEU A 21 6.99 3.60 -5.99
N ALA A 22 7.91 4.34 -6.60
CA ALA A 22 8.69 3.84 -7.74
C ALA A 22 9.52 2.59 -7.39
N ARG A 23 9.98 2.48 -6.13
CA ARG A 23 10.72 1.31 -5.67
C ARG A 23 9.79 0.11 -5.49
N TYR A 24 8.62 0.33 -4.90
CA TYR A 24 7.58 -0.68 -4.80
C TYR A 24 7.12 -1.18 -6.17
N GLU A 25 6.91 -0.29 -7.14
CA GLU A 25 6.53 -0.66 -8.51
C GLU A 25 7.59 -1.53 -9.19
N ARG A 26 8.88 -1.20 -9.02
CA ARG A 26 9.97 -2.05 -9.53
C ARG A 26 10.02 -3.41 -8.86
N LEU A 27 9.78 -3.49 -7.55
CA LEU A 27 9.68 -4.77 -6.83
C LEU A 27 8.53 -5.63 -7.38
N LEU A 28 7.34 -5.05 -7.59
CA LEU A 28 6.19 -5.75 -8.16
C LEU A 28 6.46 -6.27 -9.58
N ARG A 29 7.18 -5.47 -10.38
CA ARG A 29 7.60 -5.86 -11.74
C ARG A 29 8.78 -6.81 -11.77
N ARG A 30 9.32 -7.19 -10.60
CA ARG A 30 10.52 -8.03 -10.46
C ARG A 30 11.69 -7.50 -11.27
N ASP A 31 11.89 -6.19 -11.25
CA ASP A 31 13.02 -5.56 -11.91
C ASP A 31 14.32 -6.26 -11.45
N PRO A 32 15.18 -6.76 -12.37
CA PRO A 32 16.36 -7.53 -12.01
C PRO A 32 17.32 -6.76 -11.10
N ASP A 33 17.31 -5.42 -11.17
CA ASP A 33 18.16 -4.53 -10.39
C ASP A 33 17.52 -4.09 -9.07
N GLU A 34 16.23 -4.37 -8.85
CA GLU A 34 15.52 -4.01 -7.63
C GLU A 34 15.43 -5.18 -6.64
N ARG A 35 16.01 -5.00 -5.46
CA ARG A 35 15.94 -5.94 -4.34
C ARG A 35 16.04 -5.23 -3.00
N LEU A 36 15.40 -5.80 -1.99
CA LEU A 36 15.48 -5.38 -0.59
C LEU A 36 16.22 -6.43 0.23
N SER A 37 17.54 -6.54 0.07
CA SER A 37 18.33 -7.61 0.70
C SER A 37 18.24 -7.68 2.23
N ARG A 38 17.91 -6.57 2.92
CA ARG A 38 17.61 -6.57 4.37
C ARG A 38 16.41 -7.44 4.77
N TYR A 39 15.53 -7.72 3.80
CA TYR A 39 14.32 -8.52 3.96
C TYR A 39 14.43 -9.88 3.27
N ALA A 40 15.61 -10.27 2.80
CA ALA A 40 15.83 -11.58 2.17
C ALA A 40 15.33 -12.74 3.05
N GLY A 41 14.53 -13.61 2.44
CA GLY A 41 13.91 -14.78 3.07
C GLY A 41 12.78 -14.46 4.04
N LYS A 42 12.36 -13.19 4.16
CA LYS A 42 11.36 -12.76 5.14
C LYS A 42 10.00 -12.50 4.50
N ARG A 43 8.97 -12.66 5.33
CA ARG A 43 7.62 -12.14 5.08
C ARG A 43 7.46 -10.87 5.89
N VAL A 44 7.22 -9.76 5.22
CA VAL A 44 7.29 -8.41 5.83
C VAL A 44 5.95 -7.73 5.76
N ARG A 45 5.50 -7.13 6.87
CA ARG A 45 4.28 -6.33 6.92
C ARG A 45 4.46 -5.03 6.13
N TYR A 46 3.47 -4.66 5.35
CA TYR A 46 3.41 -3.35 4.72
C TYR A 46 2.01 -2.73 4.84
N ALA A 47 1.99 -1.40 4.79
CA ALA A 47 0.79 -0.58 4.67
C ALA A 47 0.84 0.23 3.36
N LEU A 48 -0.23 0.17 2.58
CA LEU A 48 -0.46 1.02 1.42
C LEU A 48 -1.63 1.97 1.73
N ILE A 49 -1.34 3.26 1.69
CA ILE A 49 -2.28 4.32 2.04
C ILE A 49 -2.48 5.21 0.82
N VAL A 50 -3.74 5.42 0.45
CA VAL A 50 -4.13 6.39 -0.59
C VAL A 50 -4.68 7.62 0.11
N VAL A 51 -4.11 8.77 -0.24
CA VAL A 51 -4.37 10.06 0.40
C VAL A 51 -4.88 11.03 -0.65
N ASP A 52 -5.95 11.77 -0.36
CA ASP A 52 -6.36 12.89 -1.20
C ASP A 52 -5.52 14.14 -0.89
N LEU A 53 -5.16 14.86 -1.95
CA LEU A 53 -4.38 16.07 -1.90
C LEU A 53 -5.16 17.27 -2.45
N VAL A 54 -5.16 18.35 -1.68
CA VAL A 54 -5.60 19.68 -2.10
C VAL A 54 -4.43 20.63 -2.02
N ASN A 55 -4.13 21.36 -3.11
CA ASN A 55 -2.98 22.27 -3.18
C ASN A 55 -1.65 21.61 -2.75
N ARG A 56 -1.45 20.33 -3.12
CA ARG A 56 -0.30 19.49 -2.76
C ARG A 56 -0.16 19.15 -1.27
N LYS A 57 -1.16 19.48 -0.45
CA LYS A 57 -1.22 19.10 0.96
C LYS A 57 -2.17 17.92 1.15
N PRO A 58 -1.78 16.89 1.92
CA PRO A 58 -2.66 15.78 2.25
C PRO A 58 -3.79 16.26 3.15
N ILE A 59 -5.02 15.87 2.84
CA ILE A 59 -6.22 16.28 3.59
C ILE A 59 -6.96 15.12 4.23
N GLU A 60 -7.00 13.94 3.59
CA GLU A 60 -7.67 12.76 4.13
C GLU A 60 -7.08 11.47 3.57
N VAL A 61 -7.15 10.40 4.35
CA VAL A 61 -6.92 9.03 3.86
C VAL A 61 -8.23 8.54 3.24
N VAL A 62 -8.19 8.17 1.97
CA VAL A 62 -9.36 7.66 1.24
C VAL A 62 -9.37 6.13 1.13
N ARG A 63 -8.21 5.50 1.34
CA ARG A 63 -8.08 4.03 1.38
C ARG A 63 -6.82 3.64 2.15
N ASP A 64 -6.91 2.55 2.89
CA ASP A 64 -5.80 1.86 3.51
C ASP A 64 -5.83 0.35 3.25
N GLU A 65 -4.65 -0.24 3.19
CA GLU A 65 -4.45 -1.66 3.00
C GLU A 65 -3.25 -2.12 3.81
N TYR A 66 -3.44 -3.19 4.58
CA TYR A 66 -2.41 -3.82 5.43
C TYR A 66 -2.27 -5.26 4.97
N ALA A 67 -1.10 -5.60 4.44
CA ALA A 67 -0.82 -6.91 3.88
C ALA A 67 0.67 -7.26 4.05
N TYR A 68 1.11 -8.38 3.47
CA TYR A 68 2.48 -8.85 3.54
C TYR A 68 3.17 -8.83 2.17
N LEU A 69 4.48 -8.58 2.20
CA LEU A 69 5.41 -8.79 1.09
C LEU A 69 6.28 -10.00 1.41
N ASP A 70 6.20 -11.03 0.58
CA ASP A 70 7.00 -12.23 0.71
C ASP A 70 8.26 -12.13 -0.15
N PHE A 71 9.44 -12.15 0.49
CA PHE A 71 10.73 -12.03 -0.16
C PHE A 71 11.46 -13.37 -0.28
N ASP A 72 12.10 -13.61 -1.41
CA ASP A 72 12.99 -14.73 -1.63
C ASP A 72 14.35 -14.54 -0.92
N GLN A 73 15.23 -15.53 -1.03
CA GLN A 73 16.55 -15.52 -0.36
C GLN A 73 17.49 -14.42 -0.86
N GLU A 74 17.19 -13.75 -1.98
CA GLU A 74 17.97 -12.62 -2.49
C GLU A 74 17.36 -11.25 -2.12
N GLY A 75 16.15 -11.25 -1.56
CA GLY A 75 15.38 -10.05 -1.23
C GLY A 75 14.56 -9.52 -2.40
N ARG A 76 14.21 -10.36 -3.39
CA ARG A 76 13.24 -10.06 -4.44
C ARG A 76 11.85 -10.54 -4.00
N LEU A 77 10.77 -9.97 -4.54
CA LEU A 77 9.43 -10.47 -4.23
C LEU A 77 9.22 -11.85 -4.86
N LYS A 78 8.74 -12.80 -4.05
CA LYS A 78 8.39 -14.14 -4.51
C LYS A 78 7.27 -14.10 -5.53
N GLU A 79 7.24 -15.08 -6.44
CA GLU A 79 6.09 -15.33 -7.30
C GLU A 79 4.84 -15.57 -6.46
N PRO A 80 3.71 -14.89 -6.74
CA PRO A 80 2.47 -15.32 -6.14
C PRO A 80 2.25 -16.77 -6.58
N GLU A 81 2.10 -17.67 -5.60
CA GLU A 81 2.02 -19.12 -5.82
C GLU A 81 0.81 -19.56 -6.68
N PHE A 82 -0.07 -18.62 -7.04
CA PHE A 82 -1.21 -18.84 -7.94
C PHE A 82 -0.96 -18.17 -9.30
N GLU A 83 -0.44 -18.95 -10.24
CA GLU A 83 -0.54 -18.68 -11.68
C GLU A 83 -2.02 -18.57 -12.10
N ASN A 84 -2.30 -17.63 -13.02
CA ASN A 84 -3.46 -17.54 -13.95
C ASN A 84 -4.42 -16.34 -13.87
N GLU A 85 -4.04 -15.18 -13.35
CA GLU A 85 -4.68 -13.95 -13.81
C GLU A 85 -3.60 -12.89 -14.05
N GLU A 86 -3.38 -12.57 -15.33
CA GLU A 86 -2.64 -11.40 -15.84
C GLU A 86 -3.31 -10.09 -15.40
N ILE A 87 -3.49 -9.92 -14.09
CA ILE A 87 -3.98 -8.69 -13.48
C ILE A 87 -2.91 -8.31 -12.49
N SER A 88 -2.15 -7.26 -12.81
CA SER A 88 -1.18 -6.73 -11.86
C SER A 88 -1.90 -6.40 -10.54
N ALA A 89 -1.23 -6.57 -9.40
CA ALA A 89 -1.75 -6.03 -8.13
C ALA A 89 -2.14 -4.54 -8.27
N PHE A 90 -1.51 -3.83 -9.21
CA PHE A 90 -1.85 -2.46 -9.62
C PHE A 90 -3.12 -2.34 -10.46
N ASP A 91 -3.41 -3.28 -11.36
CA ASP A 91 -4.64 -3.31 -12.16
C ASP A 91 -5.87 -3.60 -11.29
N MET A 92 -5.70 -4.38 -10.21
CA MET A 92 -6.73 -4.59 -9.18
C MET A 92 -7.03 -3.34 -8.34
N LEU A 93 -6.13 -2.36 -8.32
CA LEU A 93 -6.35 -1.11 -7.59
C LEU A 93 -7.24 -0.13 -8.36
N ASP A 94 -7.63 -0.43 -9.61
CA ASP A 94 -8.53 0.33 -10.51
C ASP A 94 -8.55 1.84 -10.20
N PHE A 95 -7.37 2.46 -10.31
CA PHE A 95 -7.17 3.88 -10.04
C PHE A 95 -7.92 4.77 -11.04
N SER A 96 -8.25 4.25 -12.23
CA SER A 96 -9.10 4.91 -13.23
C SER A 96 -10.49 5.25 -12.71
N SER A 97 -11.01 4.46 -11.77
CA SER A 97 -12.31 4.74 -11.12
C SER A 97 -12.25 5.84 -10.05
N LEU A 98 -11.05 6.12 -9.52
CA LEU A 98 -10.84 7.10 -8.46
C LEU A 98 -10.64 8.52 -9.01
N GLU A 99 -10.06 8.67 -10.19
CA GLU A 99 -9.90 9.99 -10.84
C GLU A 99 -11.20 10.55 -11.44
N GLN A 100 -12.24 9.72 -11.69
CA GLN A 100 -13.48 10.15 -12.35
C GLN A 100 -14.55 10.78 -11.45
N GLN A 101 -14.34 10.89 -10.14
CA GLN A 101 -15.39 11.44 -9.26
C GLN A 101 -15.27 12.94 -9.07
N ASP A 102 -15.63 13.66 -10.14
CA ASP A 102 -16.05 15.05 -10.03
C ASP A 102 -17.48 15.10 -9.45
N ARG A 103 -17.65 15.93 -8.41
CA ARG A 103 -18.93 16.41 -7.87
C ARG A 103 -19.96 15.37 -7.42
N ARG A 104 -19.79 14.88 -6.20
CA ARG A 104 -20.79 14.99 -5.10
C ARG A 104 -20.24 14.21 -3.92
N VAL A 105 -20.33 14.84 -2.75
CA VAL A 105 -20.10 14.19 -1.45
C VAL A 105 -20.93 12.91 -1.41
N ILE A 106 -20.30 11.76 -1.63
CA ILE A 106 -20.91 10.45 -1.51
C ILE A 106 -20.03 9.66 -0.56
N ASP A 107 -20.62 9.38 0.59
CA ASP A 107 -20.14 8.55 1.68
C ASP A 107 -19.37 7.32 1.16
N ALA A 108 -18.07 7.28 1.45
CA ALA A 108 -17.11 6.29 0.95
C ALA A 108 -17.36 4.85 1.45
N ARG A 109 -18.48 4.61 2.14
CA ARG A 109 -18.81 3.32 2.77
C ARG A 109 -19.54 2.32 1.86
N HIS A 110 -19.75 2.59 0.57
CA HIS A 110 -20.66 1.77 -0.27
C HIS A 110 -20.18 1.39 -1.67
N LYS A 111 -18.89 1.06 -1.86
CA LYS A 111 -18.39 0.45 -3.13
C LYS A 111 -17.51 -0.79 -2.92
N PHE A 112 -17.91 -1.65 -1.99
CA PHE A 112 -17.20 -2.88 -1.59
C PHE A 112 -17.60 -4.12 -2.40
N ALA A 113 -17.29 -4.18 -3.70
CA ALA A 113 -17.58 -5.37 -4.52
C ALA A 113 -16.35 -6.09 -5.11
N ARG A 114 -15.11 -5.64 -4.84
CA ARG A 114 -13.87 -6.35 -5.30
C ARG A 114 -12.93 -6.74 -4.15
N LYS A 115 -13.49 -6.94 -2.97
CA LYS A 115 -12.84 -7.32 -1.70
C LYS A 115 -12.65 -8.83 -1.56
N ARG A 116 -11.86 -9.50 -2.42
CA ARG A 116 -11.61 -10.95 -2.24
C ARG A 116 -10.19 -11.45 -2.48
N TYR A 117 -9.31 -10.69 -3.15
CA TYR A 117 -7.98 -11.23 -3.48
C TYR A 117 -7.00 -11.19 -2.29
N PHE A 118 -6.96 -10.09 -1.53
CA PHE A 118 -5.99 -9.93 -0.43
C PHE A 118 -6.47 -10.41 0.95
N ASP A 119 -7.75 -10.73 1.13
CA ASP A 119 -8.36 -10.99 2.46
C ASP A 119 -7.73 -12.17 3.24
N LYS A 120 -7.02 -13.10 2.58
CA LYS A 120 -6.30 -14.20 3.26
C LYS A 120 -4.89 -13.85 3.75
N HIS A 121 -4.35 -12.69 3.35
CA HIS A 121 -2.97 -12.27 3.65
C HIS A 121 -2.93 -10.86 4.26
N ARG A 122 -3.99 -10.44 4.96
CA ARG A 122 -4.02 -9.17 5.69
C ARG A 122 -3.56 -9.35 7.12
N TRP A 123 -3.16 -8.25 7.74
CA TRP A 123 -2.92 -8.14 9.18
C TRP A 123 -3.61 -6.88 9.69
N ASP A 124 -3.96 -6.88 10.98
CA ASP A 124 -4.60 -5.73 11.62
C ASP A 124 -3.54 -4.86 12.30
N PRO A 125 -3.46 -3.56 11.97
CA PRO A 125 -2.53 -2.65 12.63
C PRO A 125 -2.98 -2.29 14.04
N THR A 126 -2.01 -1.99 14.89
CA THR A 126 -2.29 -1.35 16.19
C THR A 126 -2.56 0.13 16.00
N ASP A 127 -3.18 0.76 17.02
CA ASP A 127 -3.44 2.19 17.02
C ASP A 127 -2.14 3.00 16.96
N GLU A 128 -1.06 2.51 17.55
CA GLU A 128 0.27 3.15 17.49
C GLU A 128 0.82 3.18 16.06
N ILE A 129 0.68 2.09 15.30
CA ILE A 129 1.10 2.02 13.90
C ILE A 129 0.27 2.99 13.05
N VAL A 130 -1.06 2.99 13.24
CA VAL A 130 -1.97 3.89 12.52
C VAL A 130 -1.61 5.35 12.82
N THR A 131 -1.33 5.67 14.08
CA THR A 131 -0.90 7.01 14.51
C THR A 131 0.42 7.41 13.86
N ALA A 132 1.43 6.52 13.88
CA ALA A 132 2.72 6.79 13.25
C ALA A 132 2.59 7.03 11.74
N ILE A 133 1.74 6.26 11.05
CA ILE A 133 1.45 6.43 9.62
C ILE A 133 0.75 7.78 9.38
N ALA A 134 -0.24 8.13 10.21
CA ALA A 134 -0.93 9.41 10.12
C ALA A 134 0.03 10.59 10.31
N GLU A 135 0.90 10.54 11.32
CA GLU A 135 1.93 11.57 11.54
C GLU A 135 2.90 11.68 10.36
N ALA A 136 3.31 10.56 9.77
CA ALA A 136 4.19 10.54 8.61
C ALA A 136 3.52 11.12 7.34
N ILE A 137 2.19 11.10 7.27
CA ILE A 137 1.42 11.63 6.13
C ILE A 137 1.07 13.10 6.35
N PHE A 138 0.48 13.44 7.49
CA PHE A 138 -0.12 14.76 7.77
C PHE A 138 0.82 15.70 8.56
N GLY A 139 1.92 15.17 9.10
CA GLY A 139 2.75 15.85 10.10
C GLY A 139 2.30 15.52 11.51
N LYS A 140 3.11 15.89 12.52
CA LYS A 140 2.76 15.67 13.93
C LYS A 140 1.40 16.29 14.25
N LEU A 141 0.50 15.47 14.80
CA LEU A 141 -0.76 15.92 15.37
C LEU A 141 -0.41 16.59 16.71
N ILE A 142 -0.57 17.92 16.78
CA ILE A 142 -0.31 18.72 18.00
C ILE A 142 -1.53 18.64 18.91
#